data_AF-A0A3D4WVW4-F1
#
_entry.id   AF-A0A3D4WVW4-F1
#
_cell.length_a   1.000
_cell.length_b   1.000
_cell.length_c   1.000
_cell.angle_alpha   90.00
_cell.angle_beta   90.00
_cell.angle_gamma   90.00
#
_symmetry.space_group_name_H-M   'P 1'
#
loop_
_entity.id
_entity.type
_entity.pdbx_description
1 polymer ?
#
loop_
_entity_poly.entity_id
_entity_poly.type
_entity_poly.pdbx_seq_one_letter_code
_entity_poly.pdbx_strand_id
1 'polypeptide(L)' 'MSELAVAAETVAAESAGHQAVDEAVRSVHNAAGLSAQEQLAAYEAAHRTLREVLSSIEE' A
#
# COMPACT_ATOMS: atom_id res chain seq x y z
N MET A 1 12.82 1.27 25.27
CA MET A 1 12.00 1.09 24.06
C MET A 1 12.78 1.69 22.91
N SER A 2 13.28 0.83 22.01
CA SER A 2 14.32 1.15 21.01
C SER A 2 13.75 2.03 19.87
N GLU A 3 14.57 2.92 19.30
CA GLU A 3 14.23 3.78 18.14
C GLU A 3 13.68 2.98 16.93
N LEU A 4 13.97 1.68 16.86
CA LEU A 4 13.39 0.75 15.89
C LEU A 4 11.86 0.59 16.00
N ALA A 5 11.28 0.75 17.19
CA ALA A 5 9.82 0.75 17.36
C ALA A 5 9.20 2.06 16.89
N VAL A 6 9.92 3.18 17.06
CA VAL A 6 9.46 4.50 16.61
C VAL A 6 9.43 4.57 15.09
N ALA A 7 10.43 4.01 14.39
CA ALA A 7 10.45 3.96 12.92
C ALA A 7 9.31 3.10 12.30
N ALA A 8 8.82 2.09 13.03
CA ALA A 8 7.67 1.29 12.60
C ALA A 8 6.33 2.04 12.81
N GLU A 9 6.29 2.99 13.73
CA GLU A 9 5.08 3.73 14.10
C GLU A 9 4.90 5.05 13.33
N THR A 10 5.97 5.62 12.78
CA THR A 10 5.88 6.82 11.90
C THR A 10 5.33 6.54 10.51
N VAL A 11 5.07 5.27 10.15
CA VAL A 11 4.22 4.90 9.01
C VAL A 11 2.88 4.38 9.52
N ALA A 12 2.32 5.01 10.56
CA ALA A 12 0.88 5.20 10.60
C ALA A 12 0.53 6.01 9.34
N ALA A 13 0.39 5.31 8.21
CA ALA A 13 0.23 5.90 6.89
C ALA A 13 -0.87 6.96 6.97
N GLU A 14 -0.48 8.22 6.86
CA GLU A 14 -1.43 9.29 6.63
C GLU A 14 -2.28 8.84 5.44
N SER A 15 -3.59 8.73 5.66
CA SER A 15 -4.51 8.32 4.61
C SER A 15 -4.28 9.23 3.40
N ALA A 16 -4.14 8.63 2.22
CA ALA A 16 -4.05 9.32 0.95
C ALA A 16 -5.35 10.09 0.61
N GLY A 17 -6.38 10.02 1.47
CA GLY A 17 -7.67 10.67 1.28
C GLY A 17 -8.56 9.97 0.26
N HIS A 18 -8.09 8.87 -0.33
CA HIS A 18 -8.81 8.09 -1.34
C HIS A 18 -8.85 6.61 -0.93
N GLN A 19 -10.06 6.09 -0.66
CA GLN A 19 -10.25 4.75 -0.11
C GLN A 19 -9.50 3.67 -0.90
N ALA A 20 -9.64 3.65 -2.24
CA ALA A 20 -8.97 2.64 -3.07
C ALA A 20 -7.43 2.74 -3.03
N VAL A 21 -6.88 3.95 -2.82
CA VAL A 21 -5.43 4.15 -2.69
C VAL A 21 -4.96 3.66 -1.32
N ASP A 22 -5.71 3.96 -0.26
CA ASP A 22 -5.41 3.50 1.10
C ASP A 22 -5.44 1.97 1.21
N GLU A 23 -6.40 1.33 0.56
CA GLU A 23 -6.49 -0.14 0.50
C GLU A 23 -5.34 -0.75 -0.29
N ALA A 24 -4.92 -0.14 -1.41
CA ALA A 24 -3.76 -0.58 -2.18
C ALA A 24 -2.46 -0.49 -1.37
N VAL A 25 -2.23 0.63 -0.65
CA VAL A 25 -1.06 0.81 0.23
C VAL A 25 -1.05 -0.22 1.36
N ARG A 26 -2.21 -0.44 2.01
CA ARG A 26 -2.35 -1.44 3.06
C ARG A 26 -2.09 -2.86 2.54
N SER A 27 -2.55 -3.18 1.33
CA SER A 27 -2.32 -4.48 0.69
C SER A 27 -0.82 -4.74 0.49
N VAL A 28 -0.08 -3.77 -0.04
CA VAL A 28 1.37 -3.88 -0.22
C VAL A 28 2.08 -4.03 1.13
N HIS A 29 1.67 -3.28 2.16
CA HIS A 29 2.24 -3.41 3.49
C HIS A 29 2.03 -4.82 4.07
N ASN A 30 0.82 -5.37 3.94
CA ASN A 30 0.50 -6.72 4.39
C ASN A 30 1.29 -7.81 3.65
N ALA A 31 1.68 -7.55 2.40
CA ALA A 31 2.41 -8.50 1.57
C ALA A 31 3.88 -8.66 1.98
N ALA A 32 4.46 -7.74 2.75
CA ALA A 32 5.89 -7.72 3.09
C ALA A 32 6.39 -9.00 3.82
N GLY A 33 5.50 -9.75 4.46
CA GLY A 33 5.81 -11.02 5.13
C GLY A 33 5.53 -12.28 4.29
N LEU A 34 4.99 -12.14 3.08
CA LEU A 34 4.58 -13.26 2.22
C LEU A 34 5.72 -13.78 1.35
N SER A 35 5.49 -14.87 0.62
CA SER A 35 6.45 -15.35 -0.39
C SER A 35 6.65 -14.33 -1.51
N ALA A 36 7.78 -14.42 -2.24
CA ALA A 36 8.06 -13.51 -3.36
C ALA A 36 6.95 -13.51 -4.43
N GLN A 37 6.29 -14.65 -4.63
CA GLN A 37 5.24 -14.80 -5.63
C GLN A 37 3.93 -14.14 -5.19
N GLU A 38 3.61 -14.24 -3.91
CA GLU A 38 2.47 -13.53 -3.30
C GLU A 38 2.73 -12.02 -3.21
N GLN A 39 3.96 -11.61 -2.91
CA GLN A 39 4.38 -10.21 -2.98
C GLN A 39 4.16 -9.63 -4.37
N LEU A 40 4.58 -10.35 -5.42
CA LEU A 40 4.38 -9.91 -6.80
C LEU A 40 2.89 -9.74 -7.12
N ALA A 41 2.05 -10.71 -6.74
CA ALA A 41 0.61 -10.63 -6.95
C ALA A 41 -0.02 -9.40 -6.25
N ALA A 42 0.42 -9.09 -5.02
CA ALA A 42 -0.05 -7.92 -4.29
C ALA A 42 0.37 -6.60 -4.95
N TYR A 43 1.63 -6.50 -5.42
CA TYR A 43 2.11 -5.33 -6.14
C TYR A 43 1.38 -5.11 -7.46
N GLU A 44 1.13 -6.16 -8.24
CA GLU A 44 0.39 -6.08 -9.50
C GLU A 44 -1.05 -5.62 -9.29
N ALA A 45 -1.72 -6.15 -8.25
CA ALA A 45 -3.07 -5.74 -7.88
C ALA A 45 -3.11 -4.27 -7.44
N ALA A 46 -2.20 -3.86 -6.56
CA ALA A 46 -2.09 -2.47 -6.11
C ALA A 46 -1.84 -1.52 -7.29
N HIS A 47 -0.90 -1.86 -8.19
CA HIS A 47 -0.60 -1.06 -9.37
C HIS A 47 -1.82 -0.92 -10.30
N ARG A 48 -2.62 -1.97 -10.48
CA ARG A 48 -3.86 -1.90 -11.26
C ARG A 48 -4.85 -0.90 -10.64
N THR A 49 -5.12 -1.02 -9.34
CA THR A 49 -6.02 -0.11 -8.61
C THR A 49 -5.56 1.34 -8.71
N LEU A 50 -4.26 1.60 -8.53
CA LEU A 50 -3.72 2.95 -8.62
C LEU A 50 -3.88 3.54 -10.04
N ARG A 51 -3.70 2.74 -11.09
CA ARG A 51 -3.98 3.17 -12.46
C ARG A 51 -5.46 3.49 -12.71
N GLU A 52 -6.37 2.66 -12.19
CA GLU A 52 -7.82 2.89 -12.33
C GLU A 52 -8.23 4.20 -11.65
N VAL A 53 -7.72 4.45 -10.44
CA VAL A 53 -7.95 5.72 -9.74
C VAL A 53 -7.38 6.90 -10.53
N LEU A 54 -6.15 6.81 -11.02
CA LEU A 54 -5.55 7.90 -11.80
C LEU A 54 -6.36 8.20 -13.06
N SER A 55 -6.77 7.15 -13.79
CA SER A 55 -7.63 7.29 -14.97
C SER A 55 -8.96 7.97 -14.64
N SER A 56 -9.56 7.67 -13.49
CA SER A 56 -10.82 8.32 -13.07
C SER A 56 -10.68 9.80 -12.70
N ILE A 57 -9.47 10.27 -12.40
CA ILE A 57 -9.18 11.68 -12.11
C ILE A 57 -8.88 12.45 -13.40
N GLU A 58 -8.36 11.77 -14.42
CA GLU A 58 -8.01 12.36 -15.71
C GLU A 58 -9.21 12.56 -16.66
N GLU A 59 -10.35 11.91 -16.38
CA GLU A 59 -11.64 12.09 -17.09
C GLU A 59 -12.45 13.30 -16.60
#